data_AF-A0A0Q9WEL2-F1
#
_entry.id   AF-A0A0Q9WEL2-F1
#
_cell.length_a   1.000
_cell.length_b   1.000
_cell.length_c   1.000
_cell.angle_alpha   90.00
_cell.angle_beta   90.00
_cell.angle_gamma   90.00
#
_symmetry.space_group_name_H-M   'P 1'
#
loop_
_entity.id
_entity.type
_entity.pdbx_description
1 polymer ?
#
loop_
_entity_poly.entity_id
_entity_poly.type
_entity_poly.pdbx_seq_one_letter_code
_entity_poly.pdbx_strand_id
1 'polypeptide(L)'
;MSHATEDLTVQSKSKSNTLNSQRNGNTLGYGYSTGGGGSGGGGSSSPEKLTVLDMILESLGLRNLTSKDIGVLIMLGFMFLLFVISVTGFFVMWFTEYYNNTMLKNLILAENSETANSWLQPDPKYDTLLKAHIFNYTNIEDFLAGRADKMHVEDLGPLTYQEHTVKDQVSFNKNHTVTFRDKKSYKLLPEKSTLREDDVVLVPNVPLLSAAVHVKRMPAFKRLLVTGTIKLFEEPLFKRLTAHEYLWGYRDKIISLESLGGGKTHFGLLKTRNGTSVDSVQLNTGEDDISKFSIITQFNGKPQLDFWQGDECNRIDGSEPSMFSPIELQTRNTVYVFLQVLCRKVPLHFEKEETIYNDIDVLRYRTPLDVFAHPSENPANECFCKNTDRCLPSGVINATKCYDDSPIFPSFPHFFSGDPVLYKDFEGIKPDADLHQTYADIHPRFGFPISGASRIQINIMLDKTPLLRNQAARLENATILPLIWIEITAGDFNDDVLHTLYVSTFGLDAIQLALKYGTLLVSVTTFSLIVASVYYLNSKREEQQLEHSKSSAELEALAGPATGNGSVVVVQVLPHSVSHAHRGEP
;
A
#
# COMPACT_ATOMS: atom_id res chain seq x y z
N MET A 1 13.36 58.40 -17.05
CA MET A 1 13.88 58.12 -18.40
C MET A 1 13.54 56.67 -18.70
N SER A 2 12.33 56.44 -19.24
CA SER A 2 12.00 56.25 -20.67
C SER A 2 12.30 54.81 -21.11
N HIS A 3 11.26 53.98 -21.31
CA HIS A 3 10.62 53.69 -22.62
C HIS A 3 11.64 53.09 -23.63
N ALA A 4 11.42 51.91 -24.21
CA ALA A 4 10.28 51.63 -25.08
C ALA A 4 9.88 50.14 -25.19
N THR A 5 8.60 50.01 -25.49
CA THR A 5 7.76 48.91 -26.00
C THR A 5 8.13 48.41 -27.39
N GLU A 6 7.84 47.14 -27.68
CA GLU A 6 7.12 46.75 -28.91
C GLU A 6 6.39 45.41 -28.75
N ASP A 7 5.14 45.39 -29.23
CA ASP A 7 4.16 44.30 -29.26
C ASP A 7 4.60 43.09 -30.09
N LEU A 8 3.99 41.92 -29.85
CA LEU A 8 3.51 41.03 -30.92
C LEU A 8 2.56 39.93 -30.41
N THR A 9 1.63 39.61 -31.29
CA THR A 9 0.30 39.03 -31.10
C THR A 9 0.22 37.50 -31.10
N VAL A 10 -0.88 37.03 -30.51
CA VAL A 10 -1.39 35.66 -30.37
C VAL A 10 -1.54 34.92 -31.72
N GLN A 11 -1.06 33.67 -31.81
CA GLN A 11 -1.64 32.61 -32.67
C GLN A 11 -1.44 31.20 -32.08
N SER A 12 -2.55 30.54 -31.71
CA SER A 12 -2.62 29.11 -31.40
C SER A 12 -2.72 28.29 -32.69
N LYS A 13 -1.83 27.30 -32.88
CA LYS A 13 -1.94 26.29 -33.96
C LYS A 13 -2.12 24.90 -33.37
N SER A 14 -3.34 24.38 -33.52
CA SER A 14 -3.67 22.95 -33.48
C SER A 14 -3.09 22.27 -34.72
N LYS A 15 -2.40 21.13 -34.55
CA LYS A 15 -2.00 20.23 -35.64
C LYS A 15 -2.41 18.80 -35.30
N SER A 16 -3.43 18.35 -36.02
CA SER A 16 -3.82 16.96 -36.25
C SER A 16 -2.78 16.26 -37.11
N ASN A 17 -2.40 15.03 -36.75
CA ASN A 17 -1.63 14.12 -37.60
C ASN A 17 -2.50 12.92 -38.00
N THR A 18 -2.80 12.85 -39.29
CA THR A 18 -3.26 11.67 -40.03
C THR A 18 -2.06 10.92 -40.59
N LEU A 19 -2.11 9.59 -40.60
CA LEU A 19 -1.21 8.74 -41.40
C LEU A 19 -1.99 7.64 -42.13
N ASN A 20 -1.50 7.40 -43.35
CA ASN A 20 -2.07 6.71 -44.51
C ASN A 20 -2.13 5.18 -44.44
N SER A 21 -2.87 4.59 -45.40
CA SER A 21 -2.44 3.55 -46.37
C SER A 21 -3.61 2.57 -46.64
N GLN A 22 -3.96 2.08 -47.82
CA GLN A 22 -3.50 2.17 -49.21
C GLN A 22 -4.68 1.66 -50.07
N ARG A 23 -4.91 2.27 -51.23
CA ARG A 23 -5.87 1.79 -52.25
C ARG A 23 -5.09 1.61 -53.55
N ASN A 24 -4.93 0.38 -54.01
CA ASN A 24 -4.56 0.07 -55.39
C ASN A 24 -5.81 -0.44 -56.10
N GLY A 25 -6.17 0.22 -57.20
CA GLY A 25 -7.14 -0.28 -58.16
C GLY A 25 -6.45 -1.13 -59.23
N ASN A 26 -7.24 -1.96 -59.92
CA ASN A 26 -7.03 -2.15 -61.35
C ASN A 26 -8.33 -2.50 -62.08
N THR A 27 -8.46 -1.79 -63.18
CA THR A 27 -9.47 -1.68 -64.25
C THR A 27 -9.65 -2.92 -65.11
N LEU A 28 -10.83 -3.02 -65.76
CA LEU A 28 -11.14 -3.35 -67.17
C LEU A 28 -12.67 -3.61 -67.22
N GLY A 29 -13.53 -3.10 -68.09
CA GLY A 29 -13.42 -2.52 -69.44
C GLY A 29 -14.61 -3.07 -70.27
N TYR A 30 -15.14 -2.26 -71.21
CA TYR A 30 -16.31 -2.46 -72.10
C TYR A 30 -17.68 -2.08 -71.49
N GLY A 31 -18.52 -1.21 -72.07
CA GLY A 31 -18.52 -0.49 -73.33
C GLY A 31 -19.96 -0.40 -73.89
N TYR A 32 -20.33 0.80 -74.38
CA TYR A 32 -21.50 1.15 -75.21
C TYR A 32 -22.85 1.51 -74.57
N SER A 33 -23.64 2.21 -75.38
CA SER A 33 -24.29 3.48 -75.11
C SER A 33 -25.79 3.46 -75.44
N THR A 34 -26.50 4.51 -74.99
CA THR A 34 -27.63 5.20 -75.65
C THR A 34 -28.84 4.41 -76.16
N GLY A 35 -30.04 4.87 -75.77
CA GLY A 35 -31.23 4.77 -76.62
C GLY A 35 -32.50 4.51 -75.84
N GLY A 36 -33.39 5.51 -75.80
CA GLY A 36 -34.68 5.42 -75.12
C GLY A 36 -35.81 4.79 -75.95
N GLY A 37 -36.97 4.69 -75.27
CA GLY A 37 -38.30 4.75 -75.88
C GLY A 37 -38.86 3.45 -76.44
N GLY A 38 -40.01 3.01 -75.90
CA GLY A 38 -40.96 2.19 -76.66
C GLY A 38 -41.64 1.04 -75.90
N SER A 39 -42.84 1.34 -75.36
CA SER A 39 -44.07 0.53 -75.35
C SER A 39 -44.02 -1.01 -75.46
N GLY A 40 -44.65 -1.68 -74.49
CA GLY A 40 -45.60 -2.77 -74.79
C GLY A 40 -45.45 -4.10 -74.02
N GLY A 41 -46.42 -4.38 -73.13
CA GLY A 41 -47.09 -5.68 -73.00
C GLY A 41 -46.45 -6.82 -72.18
N GLY A 42 -47.30 -7.48 -71.37
CA GLY A 42 -47.20 -8.92 -71.03
C GLY A 42 -46.50 -9.26 -69.70
N GLY A 43 -47.26 -9.83 -68.76
CA GLY A 43 -46.78 -10.15 -67.40
C GLY A 43 -45.94 -11.42 -67.26
N SER A 44 -45.27 -11.54 -66.10
CA SER A 44 -45.25 -12.76 -65.28
C SER A 44 -44.59 -12.44 -63.94
N SER A 45 -45.23 -12.85 -62.85
CA SER A 45 -44.74 -12.74 -61.47
C SER A 45 -43.72 -13.82 -61.17
N SER A 46 -42.53 -13.44 -60.69
CA SER A 46 -41.60 -14.31 -59.96
C SER A 46 -41.53 -13.82 -58.50
N PRO A 47 -41.53 -14.71 -57.49
CA PRO A 47 -41.63 -14.29 -56.10
C PRO A 47 -40.27 -13.78 -55.58
N GLU A 48 -40.29 -12.62 -54.91
CA GLU A 48 -39.14 -12.11 -54.15
C GLU A 48 -38.76 -13.08 -53.02
N LYS A 49 -37.44 -13.28 -52.82
CA LYS A 49 -36.91 -14.09 -51.72
C LYS A 49 -37.08 -13.31 -50.41
N LEU A 50 -37.90 -13.84 -49.50
CA LEU A 50 -38.05 -13.35 -48.13
C LEU A 50 -36.70 -13.36 -47.38
N THR A 51 -36.36 -12.26 -46.70
CA THR A 51 -35.14 -12.20 -45.90
C THR A 51 -35.34 -12.89 -44.54
N VAL A 52 -34.25 -13.30 -43.87
CA VAL A 52 -34.32 -13.90 -42.51
C VAL A 52 -35.01 -12.97 -41.51
N LEU A 53 -34.90 -11.67 -41.74
CA LEU A 53 -35.53 -10.63 -40.95
C LEU A 53 -37.06 -10.64 -41.12
N ASP A 54 -37.56 -10.92 -42.33
CA ASP A 54 -38.99 -11.10 -42.61
C ASP A 54 -39.54 -12.36 -41.94
N MET A 55 -38.79 -13.47 -41.94
CA MET A 55 -39.19 -14.71 -41.25
C MET A 55 -39.22 -14.54 -39.72
N ILE A 56 -38.29 -13.77 -39.14
CA ILE A 56 -38.29 -13.45 -37.70
C ILE A 56 -39.49 -12.55 -37.36
N LEU A 57 -39.75 -11.51 -38.17
CA LEU A 57 -40.91 -10.62 -38.02
C LEU A 57 -42.24 -11.36 -38.16
N GLU A 58 -42.29 -12.37 -39.04
CA GLU A 58 -43.45 -13.23 -39.26
C GLU A 58 -43.68 -14.21 -38.09
N SER A 59 -42.62 -14.78 -37.52
CA SER A 59 -42.70 -15.64 -36.33
C SER A 59 -43.18 -14.91 -35.06
N LEU A 60 -43.00 -13.59 -35.02
CA LEU A 60 -43.43 -12.71 -33.92
C LEU A 60 -44.80 -12.04 -34.17
N GLY A 61 -45.43 -12.29 -35.33
CA GLY A 61 -46.76 -11.77 -35.68
C GLY A 61 -46.81 -10.26 -35.98
N LEU A 62 -45.71 -9.67 -36.46
CA LEU A 62 -45.54 -8.21 -36.60
C LEU A 62 -45.78 -7.70 -38.05
N ARG A 63 -46.87 -8.12 -38.71
CA ARG A 63 -47.15 -7.74 -40.12
C ARG A 63 -47.71 -6.33 -40.35
N ASN A 64 -48.09 -5.58 -39.30
CA ASN A 64 -48.59 -4.20 -39.40
C ASN A 64 -48.10 -3.35 -38.21
N LEU A 65 -46.83 -2.93 -38.24
CA LEU A 65 -46.23 -2.09 -37.20
C LEU A 65 -46.58 -0.61 -37.45
N THR A 66 -47.38 0.00 -36.57
CA THR A 66 -47.50 1.47 -36.57
C THR A 66 -46.21 2.10 -36.00
N SER A 67 -45.93 3.38 -36.29
CA SER A 67 -44.78 4.11 -35.70
C SER A 67 -44.72 4.00 -34.16
N LYS A 68 -45.87 3.83 -33.51
CA LYS A 68 -46.00 3.64 -32.06
C LYS A 68 -45.55 2.25 -31.62
N ASP A 69 -45.82 1.21 -32.40
CA ASP A 69 -45.44 -0.19 -32.06
C ASP A 69 -43.94 -0.42 -32.22
N ILE A 70 -43.30 0.22 -33.21
CA ILE A 70 -41.85 0.22 -33.38
C ILE A 70 -41.17 0.90 -32.17
N GLY A 71 -41.74 2.02 -31.70
CA GLY A 71 -41.24 2.71 -30.50
C GLY A 71 -41.29 1.84 -29.24
N VAL A 72 -42.37 1.07 -29.04
CA VAL A 72 -42.52 0.16 -27.90
C VAL A 72 -41.52 -1.01 -27.95
N LEU A 73 -41.28 -1.58 -29.14
CA LEU A 73 -40.30 -2.65 -29.32
C LEU A 73 -38.87 -2.18 -29.04
N ILE A 74 -38.51 -0.97 -29.48
CA ILE A 74 -37.20 -0.37 -29.20
C ILE A 74 -37.05 -0.16 -27.68
N MET A 75 -38.07 0.38 -27.00
CA MET A 75 -38.05 0.57 -25.55
C MET A 75 -37.91 -0.76 -24.80
N LEU A 76 -38.67 -1.80 -25.17
CA LEU A 76 -38.53 -3.14 -24.59
C LEU A 76 -37.13 -3.72 -24.82
N GLY A 77 -36.54 -3.49 -26.00
CA GLY A 77 -35.17 -3.88 -26.31
C GLY A 77 -34.15 -3.21 -25.38
N PHE A 78 -34.27 -1.90 -25.16
CA PHE A 78 -33.43 -1.17 -24.20
C PHE A 78 -33.62 -1.66 -22.76
N MET A 79 -34.86 -1.91 -22.34
CA MET A 79 -35.15 -2.42 -20.99
C MET A 79 -34.60 -3.83 -20.78
N PHE A 80 -34.69 -4.69 -21.80
CA PHE A 80 -34.10 -6.02 -21.77
C PHE A 80 -32.58 -5.97 -21.70
N LEU A 81 -31.93 -5.10 -22.48
CA LEU A 81 -30.49 -4.89 -22.40
C LEU A 81 -30.07 -4.42 -21.00
N LEU A 82 -30.81 -3.47 -20.43
CA LEU A 82 -30.55 -2.97 -19.08
C LEU A 82 -30.77 -4.04 -18.01
N PHE A 83 -31.79 -4.88 -18.16
CA PHE A 83 -32.01 -6.06 -17.32
C PHE A 83 -30.81 -7.01 -17.40
N VAL A 84 -30.34 -7.38 -18.59
CA VAL A 84 -29.19 -8.27 -18.76
C VAL A 84 -27.93 -7.70 -18.13
N ILE A 85 -27.63 -6.40 -18.33
CA ILE A 85 -26.48 -5.73 -17.71
C ILE A 85 -26.60 -5.73 -16.18
N SER A 86 -27.77 -5.38 -15.66
CA SER A 86 -28.00 -5.31 -14.21
C SER A 86 -27.95 -6.67 -13.52
N VAL A 87 -28.50 -7.72 -14.15
CA VAL A 87 -28.39 -9.11 -13.68
C VAL A 87 -26.95 -9.57 -13.70
N THR A 88 -26.20 -9.28 -14.78
CA THR A 88 -24.77 -9.59 -14.86
C THR A 88 -24.01 -8.87 -13.75
N GLY A 89 -24.27 -7.57 -13.55
CA GLY A 89 -23.69 -6.78 -12.47
C GLY A 89 -24.03 -7.33 -11.07
N PHE A 90 -25.28 -7.74 -10.84
CA PHE A 90 -25.70 -8.39 -9.61
C PHE A 90 -24.92 -9.69 -9.37
N PHE A 91 -24.83 -10.56 -10.38
CA PHE A 91 -24.07 -11.81 -10.28
C PHE A 91 -22.59 -11.54 -9.98
N VAL A 92 -21.96 -10.61 -10.69
CA VAL A 92 -20.56 -10.23 -10.46
C VAL A 92 -20.38 -9.69 -9.05
N MET A 93 -21.22 -8.76 -8.58
CA MET A 93 -21.02 -8.11 -7.28
C MET A 93 -21.32 -9.01 -6.07
N TRP A 94 -22.24 -9.96 -6.19
CA TRP A 94 -22.66 -10.83 -5.08
C TRP A 94 -21.96 -12.19 -5.05
N PHE A 95 -21.71 -12.77 -6.22
CA PHE A 95 -21.21 -14.14 -6.33
C PHE A 95 -19.75 -14.22 -6.80
N THR A 96 -19.08 -13.09 -6.98
CA THR A 96 -17.65 -13.05 -7.33
C THR A 96 -16.87 -12.09 -6.45
N GLU A 97 -15.58 -12.36 -6.29
CA GLU A 97 -14.62 -11.46 -5.61
C GLU A 97 -14.09 -10.35 -6.52
N TYR A 98 -14.76 -10.06 -7.65
CA TYR A 98 -14.24 -9.14 -8.67
C TYR A 98 -13.93 -7.75 -8.11
N TYR A 99 -14.82 -7.20 -7.29
CA TYR A 99 -14.62 -5.88 -6.68
C TYR A 99 -13.43 -5.86 -5.72
N ASN A 100 -13.36 -6.85 -4.81
CA ASN A 100 -12.26 -6.96 -3.85
C ASN A 100 -10.92 -7.19 -4.56
N ASN A 101 -10.88 -8.06 -5.58
CA ASN A 101 -9.69 -8.29 -6.39
C ASN A 101 -9.27 -7.05 -7.18
N THR A 102 -10.23 -6.24 -7.68
CA THR A 102 -9.93 -4.97 -8.34
C THR A 102 -9.31 -3.97 -7.37
N MET A 103 -9.78 -3.94 -6.13
CA MET A 103 -9.17 -3.12 -5.07
C MET A 103 -7.76 -3.57 -4.72
N LEU A 104 -7.56 -4.88 -4.55
CA LEU A 104 -6.23 -5.45 -4.27
C LEU A 104 -5.22 -5.17 -5.40
N LYS A 105 -5.67 -5.13 -6.66
CA LYS A 105 -4.82 -4.73 -7.80
C LYS A 105 -4.29 -3.31 -7.69
N ASN A 106 -5.00 -2.40 -7.02
CA ASN A 106 -4.53 -1.03 -6.80
C ASN A 106 -3.41 -0.93 -5.76
N LEU A 107 -3.10 -2.02 -5.03
CA LEU A 107 -1.95 -2.10 -4.11
C LEU A 107 -0.66 -2.56 -4.80
N ILE A 108 -0.77 -3.17 -6.00
CA ILE A 108 0.38 -3.74 -6.72
C ILE A 108 1.36 -2.63 -7.10
N LEU A 109 2.64 -2.86 -6.81
CA LEU A 109 3.73 -1.97 -7.22
C LEU A 109 4.13 -2.29 -8.67
N ALA A 110 3.25 -1.99 -9.62
CA ALA A 110 3.55 -2.15 -11.04
C ALA A 110 4.43 -0.99 -11.54
N GLU A 111 5.39 -1.29 -12.42
CA GLU A 111 6.27 -0.28 -13.00
C GLU A 111 5.45 0.81 -13.70
N ASN A 112 5.74 2.09 -13.40
CA ASN A 112 5.02 3.27 -13.88
C ASN A 112 3.54 3.41 -13.43
N SER A 113 3.08 2.63 -12.45
CA SER A 113 1.77 2.83 -11.84
C SER A 113 1.75 4.02 -10.87
N GLU A 114 0.57 4.62 -10.65
CA GLU A 114 0.38 5.69 -9.68
C GLU A 114 0.69 5.25 -8.24
N THR A 115 0.31 4.02 -7.88
CA THR A 115 0.63 3.40 -6.59
C THR A 115 2.14 3.28 -6.40
N ALA A 116 2.87 2.79 -7.41
CA ALA A 116 4.32 2.73 -7.35
C ALA A 116 4.93 4.13 -7.20
N ASN A 117 4.49 5.12 -7.98
CA ASN A 117 5.01 6.50 -7.86
C ASN A 117 4.78 7.09 -6.46
N SER A 118 3.60 6.87 -5.88
CA SER A 118 3.26 7.32 -4.52
C SER A 118 4.07 6.60 -3.44
N TRP A 119 4.40 5.32 -3.65
CA TRP A 119 5.28 4.56 -2.76
C TRP A 119 6.76 4.98 -2.88
N LEU A 120 7.20 5.33 -4.09
CA LEU A 120 8.55 5.81 -4.36
C LEU A 120 8.79 7.21 -3.76
N GLN A 121 7.80 8.09 -3.91
CA GLN A 121 7.82 9.48 -3.46
C GLN A 121 6.54 9.78 -2.68
N PRO A 122 6.45 9.32 -1.42
CA PRO A 122 5.28 9.56 -0.59
C PRO A 122 5.11 11.06 -0.28
N ASP A 123 3.87 11.48 -0.12
CA ASP A 123 3.54 12.84 0.30
C ASP A 123 4.04 13.08 1.76
N PRO A 124 4.81 14.15 2.02
CA PRO A 124 5.33 14.47 3.36
C PRO A 124 4.28 14.57 4.47
N LYS A 125 2.99 14.72 4.14
CA LYS A 125 1.91 14.70 5.15
C LYS A 125 1.75 13.34 5.85
N TYR A 126 2.30 12.26 5.27
CA TYR A 126 2.31 10.92 5.87
C TYR A 126 3.65 10.60 6.55
N ASP A 127 4.53 11.59 6.73
CA ASP A 127 5.82 11.37 7.37
C ASP A 127 5.68 10.84 8.79
N THR A 128 6.63 9.99 9.17
CA THR A 128 6.70 9.40 10.51
C THR A 128 7.44 10.32 11.47
N LEU A 129 7.27 10.11 12.77
CA LEU A 129 8.05 10.78 13.80
C LEU A 129 9.08 9.82 14.37
N LEU A 130 10.36 10.18 14.29
CA LEU A 130 11.43 9.55 15.05
C LEU A 130 11.62 10.33 16.35
N LYS A 131 11.42 9.67 17.48
CA LYS A 131 11.68 10.22 18.81
C LYS A 131 12.86 9.49 19.42
N ALA A 132 13.96 10.21 19.65
CA ALA A 132 15.16 9.65 20.25
C ALA A 132 15.23 10.01 21.74
N HIS A 133 15.60 9.02 22.54
CA HIS A 133 15.84 9.14 23.97
C HIS A 133 17.28 8.75 24.27
N ILE A 134 17.99 9.53 25.07
CA ILE A 134 19.41 9.33 25.37
C ILE A 134 19.57 8.96 26.84
N PHE A 135 20.32 7.89 27.10
CA PHE A 135 20.67 7.49 28.46
C PHE A 135 21.89 8.28 28.96
N ASN A 136 21.65 9.25 29.84
CA ASN A 136 22.66 10.13 30.41
C ASN A 136 23.21 9.58 31.74
N TYR A 137 24.51 9.38 31.86
CA TYR A 137 25.16 8.78 33.02
C TYR A 137 25.67 9.85 33.99
N THR A 138 24.85 10.22 34.97
CA THR A 138 25.11 11.41 35.80
C THR A 138 26.22 11.22 36.85
N ASN A 139 26.44 10.00 37.34
CA ASN A 139 27.38 9.71 38.42
C ASN A 139 28.56 8.80 38.02
N ILE A 140 28.80 8.60 36.72
CA ILE A 140 29.75 7.58 36.24
C ILE A 140 31.19 7.81 36.74
N GLU A 141 31.61 9.06 36.91
CA GLU A 141 32.92 9.40 37.47
C GLU A 141 33.05 8.93 38.93
N ASP A 142 31.99 9.04 39.72
CA ASP A 142 31.94 8.57 41.11
C ASP A 142 31.90 7.04 41.18
N PHE A 143 31.13 6.40 40.32
CA PHE A 143 31.09 4.94 40.21
C PHE A 143 32.46 4.35 39.83
N LEU A 144 33.11 4.90 38.80
CA LEU A 144 34.44 4.44 38.35
C LEU A 144 35.52 4.71 39.40
N ALA A 145 35.37 5.73 40.24
CA ALA A 145 36.26 5.99 41.36
C ALA A 145 35.96 5.17 42.63
N GLY A 146 34.86 4.40 42.64
CA GLY A 146 34.42 3.61 43.81
C GLY A 146 33.75 4.44 44.91
N ARG A 147 33.27 5.65 44.59
CA ARG A 147 32.49 6.51 45.50
C ARG A 147 30.98 6.21 45.45
N ALA A 148 30.52 5.49 44.42
CA ALA A 148 29.14 5.05 44.27
C ALA A 148 29.09 3.56 43.93
N ASP A 149 28.05 2.87 44.42
CA ASP A 149 27.87 1.42 44.23
C ASP A 149 27.13 1.06 42.93
N LYS A 150 26.29 1.97 42.41
CA LYS A 150 25.49 1.80 41.19
C LYS A 150 25.67 2.96 40.21
N MET A 151 25.43 2.67 38.93
CA MET A 151 25.42 3.69 37.87
C MET A 151 24.04 4.34 37.79
N HIS A 152 23.97 5.65 37.99
CA HIS A 152 22.75 6.42 37.82
C HIS A 152 22.63 6.88 36.37
N VAL A 153 21.54 6.48 35.73
CA VAL A 153 21.23 6.75 34.33
C VAL A 153 19.89 7.45 34.25
N GLU A 154 19.86 8.61 33.62
CA GLU A 154 18.64 9.37 33.33
C GLU A 154 18.25 9.14 31.87
N ASP A 155 16.97 8.80 31.63
CA ASP A 155 16.39 8.81 30.29
C ASP A 155 16.02 10.27 29.94
N LEU A 156 16.75 10.84 28.99
CA LEU A 156 16.52 12.18 28.47
C LEU A 156 15.87 12.11 27.09
N GLY A 157 14.62 12.55 26.99
CA GLY A 157 13.90 12.61 25.73
C GLY A 157 12.40 12.85 25.90
N PRO A 158 11.64 12.93 24.81
CA PRO A 158 12.11 12.73 23.44
C PRO A 158 12.83 13.94 22.83
N LEU A 159 13.78 13.68 21.94
CA LEU A 159 14.24 14.59 20.90
C LEU A 159 13.59 14.13 19.58
N THR A 160 12.66 14.93 19.06
CA THR A 160 11.72 14.52 18.03
C THR A 160 12.08 15.07 16.65
N TYR A 161 12.11 14.20 15.66
CA TYR A 161 12.36 14.52 14.25
C TYR A 161 11.22 14.01 13.37
N GLN A 162 10.79 14.82 12.41
CA GLN A 162 10.00 14.34 11.27
C GLN A 162 10.94 13.56 10.34
N GLU A 163 10.65 12.28 10.12
CA GLU A 163 11.38 11.38 9.22
C GLU A 163 10.62 11.27 7.89
N HIS A 164 11.17 11.90 6.85
CA HIS A 164 10.70 11.74 5.47
C HIS A 164 11.54 10.67 4.76
N THR A 165 10.87 9.68 4.15
CA THR A 165 11.53 8.56 3.47
C THR A 165 11.10 8.49 2.02
N VAL A 166 12.07 8.48 1.10
CA VAL A 166 11.85 8.21 -0.33
C VAL A 166 12.64 6.98 -0.77
N LYS A 167 12.20 6.34 -1.86
CA LYS A 167 12.91 5.19 -2.43
C LYS A 167 13.93 5.68 -3.45
N ASP A 168 15.19 5.31 -3.26
CA ASP A 168 16.34 5.68 -4.08
C ASP A 168 16.97 4.44 -4.75
N GLN A 169 17.68 4.65 -5.85
CA GLN A 169 18.33 3.58 -6.64
C GLN A 169 17.39 2.40 -6.97
N VAL A 170 16.19 2.73 -7.46
CA VAL A 170 15.10 1.79 -7.65
C VAL A 170 15.26 1.02 -8.96
N SER A 171 14.99 -0.28 -8.93
CA SER A 171 14.98 -1.15 -10.11
C SER A 171 13.85 -2.18 -10.00
N PHE A 172 12.90 -2.12 -10.94
CA PHE A 172 11.89 -3.16 -11.12
C PHE A 172 12.49 -4.34 -11.87
N ASN A 173 12.31 -5.54 -11.34
CA ASN A 173 12.93 -6.77 -11.84
C ASN A 173 11.90 -7.62 -12.58
N LYS A 174 12.37 -8.43 -13.54
CA LYS A 174 11.52 -9.33 -14.36
C LYS A 174 10.83 -10.45 -13.56
N ASN A 175 11.24 -10.69 -12.33
CA ASN A 175 10.68 -11.70 -11.43
C ASN A 175 9.62 -11.13 -10.47
N HIS A 176 8.92 -10.07 -10.86
CA HIS A 176 7.86 -9.42 -10.05
C HIS A 176 8.34 -8.93 -8.68
N THR A 177 9.59 -8.45 -8.63
CA THR A 177 10.17 -7.82 -7.45
C THR A 177 10.69 -6.43 -7.77
N VAL A 178 10.83 -5.59 -6.75
CA VAL A 178 11.48 -4.28 -6.86
C VAL A 178 12.64 -4.21 -5.87
N THR A 179 13.80 -3.77 -6.36
CA THR A 179 15.00 -3.52 -5.56
C THR A 179 15.17 -2.03 -5.37
N PHE A 180 15.46 -1.57 -4.15
CA PHE A 180 15.63 -0.16 -3.84
C PHE A 180 16.52 0.04 -2.59
N ARG A 181 16.81 1.30 -2.28
CA ARG A 181 17.41 1.75 -1.03
C ARG A 181 16.53 2.83 -0.45
N ASP A 182 16.33 2.83 0.86
CA ASP A 182 15.65 3.97 1.49
C ASP A 182 16.58 5.17 1.57
N LYS A 183 16.06 6.34 1.22
CA LYS A 183 16.72 7.62 1.45
C LYS A 183 15.89 8.42 2.43
N LYS A 184 16.46 8.67 3.62
CA LYS A 184 15.76 9.35 4.71
C LYS A 184 16.32 10.72 4.95
N SER A 185 15.45 11.64 5.35
CA SER A 185 15.82 12.97 5.83
C SER A 185 15.09 13.28 7.12
N TYR A 186 15.75 13.99 8.02
CA TYR A 186 15.23 14.31 9.35
C TYR A 186 15.11 15.82 9.51
N LYS A 187 13.95 16.27 9.97
CA LYS A 187 13.72 17.67 10.35
C LYS A 187 13.37 17.72 11.84
N LEU A 188 14.17 18.44 12.62
CA LEU A 188 13.93 18.63 14.05
C LEU A 188 12.59 19.33 14.28
N LEU A 189 11.83 18.87 15.28
CA LEU A 189 10.60 19.47 15.79
C LEU A 189 10.80 19.89 17.26
N PRO A 190 11.35 21.09 17.53
CA PRO A 190 11.65 21.55 18.89
C PRO A 190 10.41 21.59 19.79
N GLU A 191 9.25 21.91 19.24
CA GLU A 191 7.98 21.99 19.97
C GLU A 191 7.45 20.64 20.47
N LYS A 192 7.96 19.54 19.91
CA LYS A 192 7.68 18.16 20.34
C LYS A 192 8.86 17.50 21.05
N SER A 193 9.88 18.29 21.38
CA SER A 193 11.10 17.81 22.03
C SER A 193 11.19 18.36 23.44
N THR A 194 11.52 17.51 24.41
CA THR A 194 11.81 17.92 25.80
C THR A 194 13.30 18.18 26.00
N LEU A 195 14.13 17.51 25.20
CA LEU A 195 15.59 17.67 25.14
C LEU A 195 15.95 18.61 23.99
N ARG A 196 16.99 19.43 24.14
CA ARG A 196 17.54 20.24 23.06
C ARG A 196 18.73 19.55 22.40
N GLU A 197 18.96 19.85 21.13
CA GLU A 197 20.10 19.33 20.37
C GLU A 197 21.46 19.74 20.97
N ASP A 198 21.53 20.89 21.63
CA ASP A 198 22.73 21.45 22.26
C ASP A 198 22.92 21.05 23.73
N ASP A 199 21.99 20.30 24.32
CA ASP A 199 22.12 19.82 25.69
C ASP A 199 23.26 18.80 25.79
N VAL A 200 24.12 18.98 26.79
CA VAL A 200 25.31 18.15 27.00
C VAL A 200 24.97 16.94 27.85
N VAL A 201 25.27 15.75 27.31
CA VAL A 201 25.06 14.45 27.95
C VAL A 201 26.39 13.74 28.19
N LEU A 202 26.46 12.95 29.25
CA LEU A 202 27.59 12.09 29.57
C LEU A 202 27.26 10.64 29.18
N VAL A 203 27.89 10.15 28.13
CA VAL A 203 27.49 8.91 27.43
C VAL A 203 28.67 7.98 27.16
N PRO A 204 28.46 6.66 26.98
CA PRO A 204 29.54 5.73 26.66
C PRO A 204 30.27 6.12 25.37
N ASN A 205 31.60 6.00 25.37
CA ASN A 205 32.43 6.26 24.20
C ASN A 205 32.37 5.07 23.23
N VAL A 206 31.35 5.08 22.37
CA VAL A 206 31.07 3.98 21.43
C VAL A 206 32.26 3.66 20.51
N PRO A 207 32.94 4.64 19.87
CA PRO A 207 34.13 4.36 19.08
C PRO A 207 35.24 3.61 19.84
N LEU A 208 35.49 3.99 21.09
CA LEU A 208 36.52 3.34 21.93
C LEU A 208 36.12 1.91 22.31
N LEU A 209 34.84 1.70 22.67
CA LEU A 209 34.29 0.39 23.01
C LEU A 209 34.30 -0.55 21.80
N SER A 210 33.90 -0.09 20.62
CA SER A 210 33.98 -0.87 19.38
C SER A 210 35.43 -1.18 19.00
N ALA A 211 36.32 -0.18 19.06
CA ALA A 211 37.73 -0.37 18.72
C ALA A 211 38.41 -1.42 19.61
N ALA A 212 38.04 -1.51 20.90
CA ALA A 212 38.56 -2.55 21.80
C ALA A 212 38.30 -3.97 21.28
N VAL A 213 37.10 -4.24 20.75
CA VAL A 213 36.73 -5.55 20.17
C VAL A 213 37.51 -5.82 18.89
N HIS A 214 37.59 -4.84 17.98
CA HIS A 214 38.36 -4.99 16.74
C HIS A 214 39.85 -5.24 17.00
N VAL A 215 40.45 -4.45 17.90
CA VAL A 215 41.87 -4.55 18.27
C VAL A 215 42.20 -5.89 18.90
N LYS A 216 41.29 -6.47 19.71
CA LYS A 216 41.45 -7.81 20.29
C LYS A 216 41.65 -8.90 19.23
N ARG A 217 40.96 -8.78 18.09
CA ARG A 217 41.00 -9.73 16.96
C ARG A 217 42.21 -9.51 16.02
N MET A 218 42.98 -8.44 16.18
CA MET A 218 44.14 -8.16 15.32
C MET A 218 45.35 -9.05 15.66
N PRO A 219 46.23 -9.34 14.68
CA PRO A 219 47.52 -9.99 14.92
C PRO A 219 48.39 -9.22 15.92
N ALA A 220 49.23 -9.93 16.69
CA ALA A 220 49.93 -9.39 17.85
C ALA A 220 50.67 -8.06 17.61
N PHE A 221 51.43 -7.95 16.51
CA PHE A 221 52.19 -6.73 16.18
C PHE A 221 51.28 -5.55 15.84
N LYS A 222 50.28 -5.75 14.98
CA LYS A 222 49.28 -4.71 14.63
C LYS A 222 48.49 -4.29 15.87
N ARG A 223 48.09 -5.25 16.69
CA ARG A 223 47.40 -5.01 17.97
C ARG A 223 48.24 -4.13 18.90
N LEU A 224 49.53 -4.40 19.04
CA LEU A 224 50.43 -3.59 19.88
C LEU A 224 50.51 -2.15 19.37
N LEU A 225 50.74 -1.96 18.06
CA LEU A 225 50.82 -0.64 17.44
C LEU A 225 49.52 0.16 17.61
N VAL A 226 48.38 -0.41 17.22
CA VAL A 226 47.08 0.27 17.30
C VAL A 226 46.69 0.55 18.75
N THR A 227 46.94 -0.38 19.68
CA THR A 227 46.71 -0.16 21.13
C THR A 227 47.55 1.01 21.63
N GLY A 228 48.83 1.10 21.23
CA GLY A 228 49.71 2.21 21.60
C GLY A 228 49.19 3.55 21.09
N THR A 229 48.78 3.62 19.82
CA THR A 229 48.23 4.85 19.22
C THR A 229 46.92 5.28 19.88
N ILE A 230 45.98 4.35 20.13
CA ILE A 230 44.71 4.70 20.80
C ILE A 230 44.97 5.20 22.22
N LYS A 231 45.90 4.57 22.96
CA LYS A 231 46.27 5.03 24.32
C LYS A 231 46.86 6.45 24.32
N LEU A 232 47.57 6.83 23.26
CA LEU A 232 48.13 8.19 23.11
C LEU A 232 47.03 9.26 22.92
N PHE A 233 45.84 8.88 22.45
CA PHE A 233 44.73 9.84 22.31
C PHE A 233 44.08 10.24 23.64
N GLU A 234 44.34 9.48 24.71
CA GLU A 234 43.80 9.70 26.06
C GLU A 234 42.27 9.83 26.09
N GLU A 235 41.58 9.10 25.22
CA GLU A 235 40.11 9.14 25.14
C GLU A 235 39.48 8.46 26.38
N PRO A 236 38.49 9.09 27.04
CA PRO A 236 37.84 8.53 28.21
C PRO A 236 36.82 7.45 27.82
N LEU A 237 36.48 6.57 28.78
CA LEU A 237 35.46 5.53 28.60
C LEU A 237 34.05 6.11 28.39
N PHE A 238 33.78 7.27 28.98
CA PHE A 238 32.54 8.05 28.81
C PHE A 238 32.90 9.46 28.35
N LYS A 239 32.12 10.00 27.42
CA LYS A 239 32.34 11.31 26.79
C LYS A 239 31.21 12.26 27.12
N ARG A 240 31.56 13.54 27.26
CA ARG A 240 30.60 14.65 27.26
C ARG A 240 30.42 15.12 25.83
N LEU A 241 29.21 15.00 25.31
CA LEU A 241 28.84 15.38 23.94
C LEU A 241 27.50 16.10 24.00
N THR A 242 27.22 16.96 23.03
CA THR A 242 25.85 17.44 22.82
C THR A 242 24.96 16.28 22.31
N ALA A 243 23.66 16.37 22.54
CA ALA A 243 22.69 15.40 22.01
C ALA A 243 22.82 15.25 20.48
N HIS A 244 22.98 16.36 19.76
CA HIS A 244 23.19 16.36 18.31
C HIS A 244 24.48 15.66 17.89
N GLU A 245 25.60 15.96 18.56
CA GLU A 245 26.88 15.30 18.28
C GLU A 245 26.78 13.78 18.45
N TYR A 246 26.16 13.33 19.54
CA TYR A 246 26.06 11.91 19.86
C TYR A 246 25.18 11.14 18.85
N LEU A 247 24.07 11.73 18.42
CA LEU A 247 23.15 11.12 17.47
C LEU A 247 23.63 11.25 16.01
N TRP A 248 23.98 12.45 15.56
CA TRP A 248 24.16 12.76 14.14
C TRP A 248 25.61 12.87 13.71
N GLY A 249 26.53 13.17 14.62
CA GLY A 249 27.95 13.12 14.29
C GLY A 249 28.82 14.07 15.07
N TYR A 250 29.96 13.57 15.52
CA TYR A 250 31.13 14.35 15.92
C TYR A 250 32.41 13.76 15.31
N ARG A 251 33.46 14.57 15.22
CA ARG A 251 34.77 14.10 14.75
C ARG A 251 35.46 13.28 15.85
N ASP A 252 35.77 12.02 15.56
CA ASP A 252 36.38 11.11 16.54
C ASP A 252 37.81 10.72 16.12
N LYS A 253 38.76 10.75 17.06
CA LYS A 253 40.18 10.45 16.79
C LYS A 253 40.41 8.98 16.48
N ILE A 254 39.66 8.07 17.10
CA ILE A 254 39.79 6.62 16.92
C ILE A 254 39.24 6.24 15.54
N ILE A 255 38.07 6.77 15.17
CA ILE A 255 37.52 6.58 13.82
C ILE A 255 38.43 7.20 12.75
N SER A 256 39.01 8.37 13.03
CA SER A 256 39.98 9.00 12.13
C SER A 256 41.27 8.15 11.97
N LEU A 257 41.66 7.33 12.94
CA LEU A 257 42.81 6.42 12.82
C LEU A 257 42.55 5.29 11.81
N GLU A 258 41.32 4.81 11.73
CA GLU A 258 40.89 3.86 10.69
C GLU A 258 40.94 4.49 9.29
N SER A 259 40.76 5.82 9.21
CA SER A 259 40.73 6.59 7.96
C SER A 259 42.08 6.86 7.28
N LEU A 260 43.21 6.31 7.78
CA LEU A 260 44.56 6.47 7.17
C LEU A 260 44.68 5.91 5.72
N GLY A 261 43.58 5.40 5.15
CA GLY A 261 43.41 5.06 3.73
C GLY A 261 42.18 5.70 3.04
N GLY A 262 41.63 6.82 3.54
CA GLY A 262 40.49 7.54 2.93
C GLY A 262 39.11 7.26 3.54
N GLY A 263 39.06 6.83 4.80
CA GLY A 263 37.82 6.41 5.49
C GLY A 263 37.01 7.54 6.16
N LYS A 264 35.95 7.16 6.88
CA LYS A 264 35.08 8.06 7.65
C LYS A 264 35.85 8.67 8.83
N THR A 265 35.59 9.93 9.17
CA THR A 265 36.23 10.64 10.31
C THR A 265 35.26 11.04 11.43
N HIS A 266 33.95 10.90 11.18
CA HIS A 266 32.91 11.30 12.12
C HIS A 266 32.05 10.11 12.53
N PHE A 267 31.74 10.02 13.81
CA PHE A 267 30.88 9.02 14.43
C PHE A 267 29.59 9.67 14.93
N GLY A 268 28.45 9.01 14.72
CA GLY A 268 27.17 9.33 15.34
C GLY A 268 26.24 8.12 15.23
N LEU A 269 25.42 7.86 16.25
CA LEU A 269 24.60 6.64 16.33
C LEU A 269 23.57 6.51 15.21
N LEU A 270 22.97 7.62 14.80
CA LEU A 270 21.94 7.70 13.77
C LEU A 270 22.46 8.29 12.46
N LYS A 271 23.75 8.65 12.41
CA LYS A 271 24.38 9.30 11.26
C LYS A 271 24.16 8.56 9.94
N THR A 272 24.28 7.23 9.95
CA THR A 272 24.11 6.39 8.74
C THR A 272 22.66 6.28 8.29
N ARG A 273 21.70 6.67 9.13
CA ARG A 273 20.29 6.71 8.75
C ARG A 273 19.94 7.94 7.92
N ASN A 274 20.74 9.00 7.95
CA ASN A 274 20.48 10.23 7.21
C ASN A 274 21.10 10.15 5.80
N GLY A 275 20.28 10.36 4.78
CA GLY A 275 20.62 10.15 3.37
C GLY A 275 20.25 8.75 2.88
N THR A 276 20.89 8.33 1.79
CA THR A 276 20.65 7.03 1.15
C THR A 276 21.29 5.91 1.96
N SER A 277 20.49 4.89 2.28
CA SER A 277 20.93 3.71 3.01
C SER A 277 22.03 2.96 2.26
N VAL A 278 23.02 2.46 3.01
CA VAL A 278 24.03 1.53 2.49
C VAL A 278 23.47 0.15 2.23
N ASP A 279 22.27 -0.14 2.74
CA ASP A 279 21.58 -1.40 2.56
C ASP A 279 20.60 -1.33 1.37
N SER A 280 20.56 -2.39 0.56
CA SER A 280 19.57 -2.57 -0.51
C SER A 280 18.58 -3.65 -0.15
N VAL A 281 17.31 -3.40 -0.41
CA VAL A 281 16.20 -4.31 -0.15
C VAL A 281 15.54 -4.68 -1.47
N GLN A 282 15.23 -5.96 -1.65
CA GLN A 282 14.36 -6.43 -2.72
C GLN A 282 13.10 -7.04 -2.09
N LEU A 283 11.92 -6.64 -2.57
CA LEU A 283 10.64 -7.18 -2.13
C LEU A 283 9.72 -7.52 -3.31
N ASN A 284 8.74 -8.39 -3.08
CA ASN A 284 7.72 -8.75 -4.06
C ASN A 284 6.73 -7.59 -4.28
N THR A 285 6.45 -7.28 -5.55
CA THR A 285 5.54 -6.19 -5.92
C THR A 285 4.05 -6.52 -5.77
N GLY A 286 3.73 -7.82 -5.62
CA GLY A 286 2.36 -8.34 -5.61
C GLY A 286 1.74 -8.53 -6.99
N GLU A 287 2.51 -8.34 -8.08
CA GLU A 287 2.02 -8.47 -9.45
C GLU A 287 1.71 -9.92 -9.85
N ASP A 288 2.54 -10.87 -9.40
CA ASP A 288 2.30 -12.31 -9.59
C ASP A 288 1.24 -12.83 -8.61
N ASP A 289 1.42 -12.49 -7.34
CA ASP A 289 0.62 -12.98 -6.23
C ASP A 289 0.58 -11.92 -5.11
N ILE A 290 -0.60 -11.32 -4.93
CA ILE A 290 -0.81 -10.28 -3.91
C ILE A 290 -0.63 -10.80 -2.47
N SER A 291 -0.69 -12.12 -2.23
CA SER A 291 -0.40 -12.68 -0.90
C SER A 291 1.08 -12.51 -0.52
N LYS A 292 1.97 -12.36 -1.50
CA LYS A 292 3.41 -12.12 -1.28
C LYS A 292 3.77 -10.64 -1.21
N PHE A 293 2.79 -9.76 -1.39
CA PHE A 293 3.02 -8.32 -1.41
C PHE A 293 3.87 -7.86 -0.22
N SER A 294 4.89 -7.03 -0.50
CA SER A 294 5.81 -6.48 0.51
C SER A 294 6.75 -7.50 1.19
N ILE A 295 6.65 -8.80 0.89
CA ILE A 295 7.57 -9.80 1.43
C ILE A 295 8.97 -9.61 0.82
N ILE A 296 9.98 -9.51 1.67
CA ILE A 296 11.38 -9.33 1.28
C ILE A 296 11.95 -10.63 0.71
N THR A 297 12.60 -10.53 -0.44
CA THR A 297 13.25 -11.65 -1.14
C THR A 297 14.77 -11.59 -1.07
N GLN A 298 15.36 -10.39 -0.97
CA GLN A 298 16.80 -10.20 -0.81
C GLN A 298 17.11 -9.00 0.09
N PHE A 299 18.17 -9.15 0.88
CA PHE A 299 18.80 -8.08 1.65
C PHE A 299 20.28 -8.02 1.25
N ASN A 300 20.74 -6.87 0.76
CA ASN A 300 22.10 -6.68 0.23
C ASN A 300 22.49 -7.73 -0.83
N GLY A 301 21.54 -8.08 -1.71
CA GLY A 301 21.72 -9.06 -2.78
C GLY A 301 21.78 -10.52 -2.30
N LYS A 302 21.59 -10.78 -1.00
CA LYS A 302 21.55 -12.13 -0.44
C LYS A 302 20.09 -12.53 -0.15
N PRO A 303 19.65 -13.74 -0.54
CA PRO A 303 18.31 -14.25 -0.23
C PRO A 303 18.16 -14.73 1.21
N GLN A 304 19.25 -14.74 1.98
CA GLN A 304 19.32 -15.21 3.34
C GLN A 304 20.52 -14.56 4.02
N LEU A 305 20.44 -14.36 5.33
CA LEU A 305 21.55 -13.84 6.13
C LEU A 305 22.63 -14.91 6.36
N ASP A 306 23.81 -14.48 6.76
CA ASP A 306 24.92 -15.33 7.19
C ASP A 306 25.37 -14.98 8.64
N PHE A 307 24.45 -14.38 9.40
CA PHE A 307 24.73 -13.87 10.73
C PHE A 307 24.56 -14.96 11.79
N TRP A 308 23.48 -15.73 11.66
CA TRP A 308 23.01 -16.69 12.66
C TRP A 308 23.38 -18.12 12.29
N GLN A 309 23.13 -19.07 13.19
CA GLN A 309 23.37 -20.48 12.89
C GLN A 309 22.12 -21.14 12.32
N GLY A 310 22.26 -21.85 11.20
CA GLY A 310 21.14 -22.57 10.59
C GLY A 310 20.20 -21.68 9.81
N ASP A 311 19.31 -22.31 9.06
CA ASP A 311 18.61 -21.61 7.99
C ASP A 311 17.50 -20.70 8.51
N GLU A 312 16.72 -21.18 9.48
CA GLU A 312 15.52 -20.49 9.98
C GLU A 312 15.82 -19.11 10.60
N CYS A 313 16.87 -18.98 11.42
CA CYS A 313 17.23 -17.68 11.99
C CYS A 313 17.78 -16.69 10.95
N ASN A 314 18.32 -17.20 9.84
CA ASN A 314 18.85 -16.37 8.76
C ASN A 314 17.81 -16.01 7.69
N ARG A 315 16.58 -16.49 7.82
CA ARG A 315 15.48 -16.16 6.93
C ARG A 315 15.15 -14.66 6.98
N ILE A 316 14.91 -14.09 5.80
CA ILE A 316 14.57 -12.67 5.62
C ILE A 316 13.15 -12.46 5.08
N ASP A 317 12.40 -13.54 4.86
CA ASP A 317 11.10 -13.57 4.19
C ASP A 317 9.94 -13.05 5.06
N GLY A 318 10.15 -11.91 5.71
CA GLY A 318 9.09 -11.12 6.34
C GLY A 318 8.68 -9.94 5.47
N SER A 319 7.53 -9.34 5.77
CA SER A 319 7.08 -8.09 5.17
C SER A 319 8.04 -6.95 5.51
N GLU A 320 8.15 -5.99 4.59
CA GLU A 320 8.66 -4.67 4.93
C GLU A 320 7.69 -3.99 5.91
N PRO A 321 8.16 -3.37 7.01
CA PRO A 321 7.29 -2.99 8.13
C PRO A 321 6.23 -1.90 7.85
N SER A 322 6.28 -1.24 6.69
CA SER A 322 5.33 -0.17 6.33
C SER A 322 4.12 -0.68 5.55
N MET A 323 4.18 -1.89 4.98
CA MET A 323 3.11 -2.44 4.15
C MET A 323 2.99 -3.96 4.32
N PHE A 324 1.76 -4.43 4.46
CA PHE A 324 1.38 -5.83 4.67
C PHE A 324 0.37 -6.26 3.62
N SER A 325 0.35 -7.54 3.28
CA SER A 325 -0.70 -8.08 2.40
C SER A 325 -2.04 -8.11 3.13
N PRO A 326 -3.12 -7.48 2.59
CA PRO A 326 -4.44 -7.58 3.21
C PRO A 326 -4.97 -9.02 3.30
N ILE A 327 -4.54 -9.92 2.39
CA ILE A 327 -4.93 -11.34 2.43
C ILE A 327 -4.36 -12.02 3.68
N GLU A 328 -3.12 -11.72 4.04
CA GLU A 328 -2.48 -12.30 5.22
C GLU A 328 -3.19 -11.84 6.51
N LEU A 329 -3.54 -10.55 6.58
CA LEU A 329 -4.20 -9.93 7.73
C LEU A 329 -5.61 -10.49 8.00
N GLN A 330 -6.36 -10.90 6.97
CA GLN A 330 -7.70 -11.48 7.14
C GLN A 330 -7.72 -12.73 8.03
N THR A 331 -6.61 -13.47 8.04
CA THR A 331 -6.48 -14.71 8.83
C THR A 331 -6.30 -14.46 10.32
N ARG A 332 -5.98 -13.22 10.74
CA ARG A 332 -5.62 -12.86 12.13
C ARG A 332 -4.50 -13.73 12.71
N ASN A 333 -3.66 -14.30 11.84
CA ASN A 333 -2.49 -15.07 12.22
C ASN A 333 -1.29 -14.16 12.49
N THR A 334 -0.20 -14.77 12.96
CA THR A 334 1.09 -14.09 13.10
C THR A 334 1.61 -13.64 11.75
N VAL A 335 1.96 -12.35 11.64
CA VAL A 335 2.70 -11.80 10.49
C VAL A 335 4.17 -11.66 10.87
N TYR A 336 5.07 -11.76 9.90
CA TYR A 336 6.50 -11.61 10.14
C TYR A 336 7.00 -10.34 9.48
N VAL A 337 7.77 -9.54 10.22
CA VAL A 337 8.43 -8.34 9.69
C VAL A 337 9.93 -8.52 9.70
N PHE A 338 10.61 -8.07 8.66
CA PHE A 338 12.07 -8.02 8.68
C PHE A 338 12.54 -6.66 9.17
N LEU A 339 13.24 -6.64 10.32
CA LEU A 339 13.75 -5.41 10.91
C LEU A 339 15.24 -5.30 10.65
N GLN A 340 15.63 -4.40 9.74
CA GLN A 340 17.04 -4.18 9.36
C GLN A 340 17.92 -3.87 10.57
N VAL A 341 17.42 -3.13 11.55
CA VAL A 341 18.12 -2.76 12.80
C VAL A 341 18.36 -3.96 13.74
N LEU A 342 17.55 -5.03 13.62
CA LEU A 342 17.71 -6.26 14.40
C LEU A 342 18.38 -7.38 13.59
N CYS A 343 18.44 -7.21 12.26
CA CYS A 343 19.09 -8.11 11.33
C CYS A 343 18.53 -9.53 11.42
N ARG A 344 17.20 -9.59 11.56
CA ARG A 344 16.40 -10.82 11.60
C ARG A 344 14.94 -10.49 11.29
N LYS A 345 14.18 -11.53 10.95
CA LYS A 345 12.73 -11.46 10.99
C LYS A 345 12.22 -11.56 12.43
N VAL A 346 11.12 -10.85 12.70
CA VAL A 346 10.45 -10.76 13.99
C VAL A 346 8.96 -11.06 13.80
N PRO A 347 8.36 -11.94 14.62
CA PRO A 347 6.92 -12.17 14.59
C PRO A 347 6.15 -11.02 15.23
N LEU A 348 5.00 -10.69 14.65
CA LEU A 348 3.97 -9.86 15.26
C LEU A 348 2.70 -10.70 15.41
N HIS A 349 2.23 -10.86 16.64
CA HIS A 349 1.00 -11.59 16.94
C HIS A 349 -0.19 -10.64 16.90
N PHE A 350 -1.28 -11.09 16.29
CA PHE A 350 -2.57 -10.42 16.42
C PHE A 350 -2.98 -10.42 17.89
N GLU A 351 -3.33 -9.24 18.39
CA GLU A 351 -3.81 -9.06 19.76
C GLU A 351 -5.32 -8.90 19.78
N LYS A 352 -5.84 -7.91 19.05
CA LYS A 352 -7.26 -7.55 19.05
C LYS A 352 -7.61 -6.64 17.87
N GLU A 353 -8.90 -6.49 17.63
CA GLU A 353 -9.45 -5.39 16.83
C GLU A 353 -9.56 -4.15 17.73
N GLU A 354 -9.26 -2.98 17.18
CA GLU A 354 -9.38 -1.71 17.88
C GLU A 354 -10.02 -0.69 16.93
N THR A 355 -10.74 0.29 17.47
CA THR A 355 -11.23 1.43 16.68
C THR A 355 -10.43 2.67 17.06
N ILE A 356 -9.80 3.31 16.08
CA ILE A 356 -8.98 4.51 16.26
C ILE A 356 -9.59 5.68 15.49
N TYR A 357 -9.24 6.91 15.88
CA TYR A 357 -9.81 8.14 15.31
C TYR A 357 -11.35 8.12 15.25
N ASN A 358 -11.96 7.57 16.31
CA ASN A 358 -13.40 7.38 16.57
C ASN A 358 -14.16 6.42 15.63
N ASP A 359 -13.71 6.20 14.40
CA ASP A 359 -14.49 5.44 13.41
C ASP A 359 -13.65 4.45 12.57
N ILE A 360 -12.33 4.37 12.72
CA ILE A 360 -11.49 3.53 11.85
C ILE A 360 -11.11 2.24 12.55
N ASP A 361 -11.64 1.12 12.07
CA ASP A 361 -11.30 -0.21 12.58
C ASP A 361 -9.93 -0.68 12.07
N VAL A 362 -9.10 -1.12 13.02
CA VAL A 362 -7.73 -1.56 12.80
C VAL A 362 -7.45 -2.89 13.50
N LEU A 363 -6.48 -3.62 12.99
CA LEU A 363 -5.99 -4.84 13.61
C LEU A 363 -4.72 -4.50 14.41
N ARG A 364 -4.77 -4.66 15.73
CA ARG A 364 -3.61 -4.48 16.59
C ARG A 364 -2.73 -5.73 16.56
N TYR A 365 -1.49 -5.53 16.14
CA TYR A 365 -0.43 -6.51 16.13
C TYR A 365 0.68 -6.09 17.10
N ARG A 366 1.22 -7.04 17.86
CA ARG A 366 2.28 -6.77 18.84
C ARG A 366 3.41 -7.76 18.75
N THR A 367 4.62 -7.32 19.07
CA THR A 367 5.75 -8.22 19.23
C THR A 367 5.55 -9.06 20.50
N PRO A 368 5.77 -10.39 20.47
CA PRO A 368 5.69 -11.21 21.66
C PRO A 368 6.77 -10.83 22.68
N LEU A 369 6.46 -10.96 23.97
CA LEU A 369 7.36 -10.57 25.06
C LEU A 369 8.62 -11.46 25.14
N ASP A 370 8.54 -12.68 24.64
CA ASP A 370 9.64 -13.65 24.62
C ASP A 370 10.47 -13.61 23.32
N VAL A 371 10.27 -12.60 22.47
CA VAL A 371 11.00 -12.46 21.19
C VAL A 371 12.52 -12.41 21.36
N PHE A 372 12.97 -11.82 22.47
CA PHE A 372 14.38 -11.71 22.86
C PHE A 372 14.72 -12.61 24.06
N ALA A 373 13.86 -13.57 24.41
CA ALA A 373 14.10 -14.46 25.54
C ALA A 373 15.21 -15.47 25.23
N HIS A 374 15.89 -15.91 26.29
CA HIS A 374 16.89 -16.96 26.25
C HIS A 374 16.27 -18.27 25.71
N PRO A 375 17.03 -19.14 25.01
CA PRO A 375 16.52 -20.39 24.45
C PRO A 375 15.88 -21.37 25.45
N SER A 376 16.18 -21.22 26.75
CA SER A 376 15.52 -22.00 27.81
C SER A 376 14.05 -21.61 28.01
N GLU A 377 13.69 -20.38 27.68
CA GLU A 377 12.32 -19.86 27.76
C GLU A 377 11.63 -19.94 26.40
N ASN A 378 12.35 -19.58 25.32
CA ASN A 378 11.87 -19.68 23.94
C ASN A 378 12.84 -20.51 23.08
N PRO A 379 12.61 -21.84 22.93
CA PRO A 379 13.50 -22.72 22.17
C PRO A 379 13.71 -22.30 20.70
N ALA A 380 12.79 -21.56 20.09
CA ALA A 380 12.95 -21.05 18.72
C ALA A 380 14.13 -20.08 18.61
N ASN A 381 14.58 -19.46 19.71
CA ASN A 381 15.70 -18.54 19.72
C ASN A 381 17.08 -19.23 19.78
N GLU A 382 17.15 -20.57 19.84
CA GLU A 382 18.40 -21.32 19.98
C GLU A 382 19.45 -20.94 18.92
N CYS A 383 19.03 -20.75 17.66
CA CYS A 383 19.94 -20.41 16.57
C CYS A 383 20.53 -18.99 16.64
N PHE A 384 19.95 -18.07 17.42
CA PHE A 384 20.53 -16.75 17.68
C PHE A 384 21.70 -16.81 18.68
N CYS A 385 21.85 -17.92 19.41
CA CYS A 385 22.88 -18.09 20.43
C CYS A 385 24.03 -19.04 20.06
N LYS A 386 23.81 -20.04 19.20
CA LYS A 386 24.80 -21.12 18.98
C LYS A 386 26.14 -20.67 18.38
N ASN A 387 26.18 -19.58 17.62
CA ASN A 387 27.42 -19.01 17.03
C ASN A 387 28.13 -17.99 17.95
N THR A 388 27.83 -18.00 19.25
CA THR A 388 28.39 -17.04 20.21
C THR A 388 29.07 -17.77 21.38
N ASP A 389 30.15 -17.20 21.91
CA ASP A 389 30.87 -17.78 23.07
C ASP A 389 29.97 -17.87 24.32
N ARG A 390 28.96 -17.00 24.42
CA ARG A 390 28.02 -16.91 25.52
C ARG A 390 26.65 -16.47 24.99
N CYS A 391 25.61 -17.27 25.27
CA CYS A 391 24.24 -16.84 25.07
C CYS A 391 23.88 -15.76 26.11
N LEU A 392 23.22 -14.70 25.64
CA LEU A 392 22.89 -13.55 26.46
C LEU A 392 21.69 -13.83 27.39
N PRO A 393 21.54 -13.11 28.51
CA PRO A 393 20.31 -13.13 29.29
C PRO A 393 19.08 -12.75 28.44
N SER A 394 17.90 -13.19 28.87
CA SER A 394 16.63 -12.83 28.23
C SER A 394 16.47 -11.30 28.15
N GLY A 395 15.96 -10.80 27.01
CA GLY A 395 15.65 -9.39 26.78
C GLY A 395 16.62 -8.62 25.89
N VAL A 396 17.73 -9.23 25.46
CA VAL A 396 18.73 -8.62 24.58
C VAL A 396 19.12 -9.57 23.44
N ILE A 397 19.43 -9.01 22.28
CA ILE A 397 19.89 -9.79 21.12
C ILE A 397 21.26 -9.30 20.63
N ASN A 398 22.09 -10.21 20.12
CA ASN A 398 23.43 -9.88 19.63
C ASN A 398 23.40 -9.45 18.15
N ALA A 399 23.38 -8.16 17.86
CA ALA A 399 23.40 -7.66 16.47
C ALA A 399 24.82 -7.40 15.93
N THR A 400 25.87 -7.84 16.62
CA THR A 400 27.28 -7.47 16.34
C THR A 400 27.68 -7.61 14.87
N LYS A 401 27.34 -8.72 14.23
CA LYS A 401 27.70 -8.99 12.83
C LYS A 401 27.08 -8.01 11.83
N CYS A 402 25.94 -7.43 12.18
CA CYS A 402 25.21 -6.51 11.31
C CYS A 402 25.73 -5.07 11.40
N TYR A 403 26.48 -4.76 12.46
CA TYR A 403 27.06 -3.45 12.72
C TYR A 403 28.57 -3.45 12.53
N ASP A 404 29.05 -4.08 11.46
CA ASP A 404 30.48 -4.18 11.13
C ASP A 404 31.32 -4.67 12.33
N ASP A 405 30.88 -5.73 13.01
CA ASP A 405 31.52 -6.29 14.21
C ASP A 405 31.58 -5.37 15.45
N SER A 406 30.87 -4.24 15.44
CA SER A 406 30.67 -3.42 16.65
C SER A 406 29.75 -4.15 17.65
N PRO A 407 30.06 -4.13 18.96
CA PRO A 407 29.34 -4.90 19.98
C PRO A 407 27.98 -4.28 20.34
N ILE A 408 27.06 -4.22 19.38
CA ILE A 408 25.73 -3.63 19.51
C ILE A 408 24.70 -4.71 19.88
N PHE A 409 23.90 -4.40 20.90
CA PHE A 409 22.93 -5.33 21.49
C PHE A 409 21.56 -4.69 21.61
N PRO A 410 20.66 -4.86 20.63
CA PRO A 410 19.32 -4.31 20.72
C PRO A 410 18.48 -4.96 21.84
N SER A 411 17.52 -4.20 22.37
CA SER A 411 16.51 -4.66 23.32
C SER A 411 15.22 -3.86 23.16
N PHE A 412 14.18 -4.18 23.94
CA PHE A 412 13.12 -3.20 24.19
C PHE A 412 13.64 -2.07 25.10
N PRO A 413 13.00 -0.88 25.08
CA PRO A 413 13.35 0.22 25.97
C PRO A 413 13.31 -0.17 27.45
N HIS A 414 14.25 0.40 28.20
CA HIS A 414 14.53 0.08 29.60
C HIS A 414 14.70 -1.41 29.88
N PHE A 415 15.17 -2.19 28.90
CA PHE A 415 15.25 -3.65 28.97
C PHE A 415 13.90 -4.30 29.35
N PHE A 416 12.79 -3.72 28.89
CA PHE A 416 11.47 -4.31 29.06
C PHE A 416 11.44 -5.76 28.57
N SER A 417 10.73 -6.64 29.30
CA SER A 417 10.75 -8.12 29.18
C SER A 417 12.09 -8.82 29.45
N GLY A 418 13.14 -8.08 29.82
CA GLY A 418 14.47 -8.62 30.07
C GLY A 418 14.72 -9.07 31.50
N ASP A 419 15.73 -9.93 31.66
CA ASP A 419 16.21 -10.42 32.95
C ASP A 419 16.75 -9.25 33.80
N PRO A 420 16.35 -9.11 35.08
CA PRO A 420 16.86 -8.08 35.99
C PRO A 420 18.39 -7.99 36.07
N VAL A 421 19.12 -9.06 35.75
CA VAL A 421 20.60 -9.04 35.68
C VAL A 421 21.14 -7.98 34.69
N LEU A 422 20.34 -7.61 33.67
CA LEU A 422 20.70 -6.59 32.68
C LEU A 422 20.71 -5.17 33.26
N TYR A 423 19.91 -4.91 34.31
CA TYR A 423 19.72 -3.57 34.81
C TYR A 423 19.79 -3.39 36.34
N LYS A 424 20.06 -4.45 37.10
CA LYS A 424 20.24 -4.40 38.56
C LYS A 424 21.30 -3.39 39.04
N ASP A 425 22.30 -3.13 38.20
CA ASP A 425 23.44 -2.27 38.49
C ASP A 425 23.21 -0.81 38.05
N PHE A 426 22.06 -0.53 37.42
CA PHE A 426 21.63 0.81 37.06
C PHE A 426 20.53 1.31 38.00
N GLU A 427 20.63 2.56 38.39
CA GLU A 427 19.52 3.35 38.92
C GLU A 427 18.92 4.17 37.78
N GLY A 428 17.59 4.21 37.66
CA GLY A 428 16.88 4.97 36.62
C GLY A 428 16.34 4.15 35.44
N ILE A 429 16.76 2.88 35.30
CA ILE A 429 16.11 1.95 34.37
C ILE A 429 14.80 1.41 34.96
N LYS A 430 13.67 1.65 34.27
CA LYS A 430 12.33 1.27 34.73
C LYS A 430 11.55 0.58 33.60
N PRO A 431 11.55 -0.76 33.53
CA PRO A 431 10.70 -1.49 32.59
C PRO A 431 9.22 -1.15 32.80
N ASP A 432 8.49 -0.85 31.72
CA ASP A 432 7.08 -0.48 31.74
C ASP A 432 6.45 -0.94 30.42
N ALA A 433 5.35 -1.70 30.48
CA ALA A 433 4.73 -2.28 29.30
C ALA A 433 4.07 -1.21 28.41
N ASP A 434 3.39 -0.24 29.00
CA ASP A 434 2.61 0.76 28.27
C ASP A 434 3.55 1.69 27.48
N LEU A 435 4.71 2.00 28.08
CA LEU A 435 5.72 2.86 27.47
C LEU A 435 6.67 2.14 26.52
N HIS A 436 6.99 0.87 26.75
CA HIS A 436 8.13 0.21 26.09
C HIS A 436 7.76 -0.95 25.17
N GLN A 437 6.48 -1.33 25.09
CA GLN A 437 6.04 -2.37 24.16
C GLN A 437 5.97 -1.86 22.72
N THR A 438 6.31 -2.71 21.75
CA THR A 438 6.12 -2.42 20.32
C THR A 438 4.80 -3.00 19.82
N TYR A 439 4.01 -2.18 19.12
CA TYR A 439 2.77 -2.59 18.48
C TYR A 439 2.50 -1.76 17.20
N ALA A 440 1.68 -2.31 16.31
CA ALA A 440 1.23 -1.69 15.09
C ALA A 440 -0.28 -1.88 14.93
N ASP A 441 -0.99 -0.79 14.64
CA ASP A 441 -2.42 -0.80 14.34
C ASP A 441 -2.57 -0.71 12.82
N ILE A 442 -2.87 -1.85 12.20
CA ILE A 442 -2.81 -2.03 10.75
C ILE A 442 -4.22 -1.93 10.15
N HIS A 443 -4.38 -1.14 9.10
CA HIS A 443 -5.65 -1.08 8.38
C HIS A 443 -5.94 -2.41 7.68
N PRO A 444 -7.05 -3.11 7.98
CA PRO A 444 -7.28 -4.48 7.49
C PRO A 444 -7.36 -4.58 5.97
N ARG A 445 -7.87 -3.53 5.30
CA ARG A 445 -8.09 -3.52 3.85
C ARG A 445 -6.92 -2.98 3.04
N PHE A 446 -6.15 -2.05 3.60
CA PHE A 446 -5.06 -1.39 2.89
C PHE A 446 -3.69 -1.94 3.28
N GLY A 447 -3.61 -2.59 4.44
CA GLY A 447 -2.40 -3.27 4.89
C GLY A 447 -1.28 -2.34 5.34
N PHE A 448 -1.52 -1.05 5.57
CA PHE A 448 -0.50 -0.16 6.15
C PHE A 448 -0.80 0.14 7.62
N PRO A 449 0.23 0.31 8.49
CA PRO A 449 0.05 0.80 9.84
C PRO A 449 -0.46 2.26 9.83
N ILE A 450 -1.59 2.50 10.50
CA ILE A 450 -2.14 3.86 10.68
C ILE A 450 -1.66 4.45 12.01
N SER A 451 -1.59 3.63 13.05
CA SER A 451 -1.11 4.01 14.37
C SER A 451 -0.19 2.93 14.93
N GLY A 452 0.45 3.21 16.04
CA GLY A 452 1.39 2.31 16.69
C GLY A 452 2.72 2.96 17.03
N ALA A 453 3.57 2.17 17.67
CA ALA A 453 4.89 2.58 18.10
C ALA A 453 5.88 1.44 17.90
N SER A 454 6.87 1.67 17.05
CA SER A 454 8.03 0.79 16.89
C SER A 454 9.12 1.28 17.84
N ARG A 455 9.46 0.47 18.86
CA ARG A 455 10.32 0.88 19.98
C ARG A 455 11.50 -0.06 20.13
N ILE A 456 12.71 0.48 19.97
CA ILE A 456 13.95 -0.29 20.04
C ILE A 456 15.00 0.49 20.82
N GLN A 457 15.63 -0.19 21.77
CA GLN A 457 16.79 0.32 22.49
C GLN A 457 18.07 -0.24 21.90
N ILE A 458 19.08 0.63 21.79
CA ILE A 458 20.41 0.31 21.33
C ILE A 458 21.34 0.32 22.54
N ASN A 459 22.01 -0.80 22.76
CA ASN A 459 22.98 -0.97 23.84
C ASN A 459 24.36 -1.35 23.27
N ILE A 460 25.41 -1.14 24.06
CA ILE A 460 26.76 -1.60 23.75
C ILE A 460 27.30 -2.49 24.86
N MET A 461 27.95 -3.60 24.50
CA MET A 461 28.59 -4.46 25.49
C MET A 461 30.06 -4.09 25.69
N LEU A 462 30.47 -4.03 26.95
CA LEU A 462 31.86 -3.85 27.35
C LEU A 462 32.65 -5.18 27.27
N ASP A 463 33.70 -5.20 26.46
CA ASP A 463 34.73 -6.26 26.49
C ASP A 463 35.98 -5.72 27.21
N LYS A 464 36.33 -6.31 28.36
CA LYS A 464 37.49 -5.94 29.18
C LYS A 464 38.80 -6.37 28.53
N THR A 465 39.15 -5.74 27.42
CA THR A 465 40.42 -5.94 26.74
C THR A 465 41.57 -5.21 27.47
N PRO A 466 42.84 -5.53 27.17
CA PRO A 466 43.98 -4.77 27.70
C PRO A 466 43.98 -3.27 27.36
N LEU A 467 43.19 -2.86 26.36
CA LEU A 467 42.98 -1.46 26.02
C LEU A 467 42.13 -0.75 27.10
N LEU A 468 41.07 -1.41 27.56
CA LEU A 468 40.09 -0.83 28.50
C LEU A 468 40.31 -1.23 29.97
N ARG A 469 41.19 -2.21 30.24
CA ARG A 469 41.36 -2.84 31.57
C ARG A 469 41.45 -1.85 32.73
N ASN A 470 42.17 -0.73 32.54
CA ASN A 470 42.35 0.26 33.61
C ASN A 470 41.13 1.18 33.75
N GLN A 471 40.60 1.72 32.64
CA GLN A 471 39.46 2.63 32.66
C GLN A 471 38.15 1.92 33.07
N ALA A 472 38.02 0.64 32.73
CA ALA A 472 36.84 -0.19 33.00
C ALA A 472 37.03 -1.14 34.20
N ALA A 473 37.99 -0.88 35.08
CA ALA A 473 38.32 -1.81 36.17
C ALA A 473 37.11 -2.18 37.05
N ARG A 474 36.25 -1.19 37.32
CA ARG A 474 35.07 -1.25 38.20
C ARG A 474 33.82 -1.89 37.60
N LEU A 475 33.69 -1.90 36.27
CA LEU A 475 32.57 -2.53 35.56
C LEU A 475 32.76 -4.06 35.56
N GLU A 476 31.76 -4.88 35.27
CA GLU A 476 31.98 -6.31 35.02
C GLU A 476 32.35 -6.54 33.55
N ASN A 477 32.96 -7.69 33.23
CA ASN A 477 33.11 -8.04 31.82
C ASN A 477 31.75 -8.41 31.24
N ALA A 478 31.46 -8.02 30.00
CA ALA A 478 30.18 -8.19 29.34
C ALA A 478 29.01 -7.39 29.95
N THR A 479 29.28 -6.32 30.72
CA THR A 479 28.25 -5.35 31.11
C THR A 479 27.67 -4.70 29.85
N ILE A 480 26.34 -4.67 29.74
CA ILE A 480 25.60 -4.05 28.64
C ILE A 480 25.21 -2.63 29.07
N LEU A 481 25.77 -1.64 28.39
CA LEU A 481 25.56 -0.22 28.66
C LEU A 481 24.46 0.31 27.71
N PRO A 482 23.32 0.80 28.22
CA PRO A 482 22.31 1.43 27.38
C PRO A 482 22.83 2.76 26.79
N LEU A 483 22.53 3.01 25.51
CA LEU A 483 22.98 4.19 24.79
C LEU A 483 21.82 5.15 24.51
N ILE A 484 20.89 4.68 23.70
CA ILE A 484 19.69 5.39 23.28
C ILE A 484 18.55 4.40 23.13
N TRP A 485 17.32 4.87 23.17
CA TRP A 485 16.20 4.16 22.55
C TRP A 485 15.46 5.09 21.60
N ILE A 486 14.84 4.49 20.59
CA ILE A 486 14.09 5.20 19.56
C ILE A 486 12.66 4.69 19.52
N GLU A 487 11.74 5.62 19.36
CA GLU A 487 10.35 5.36 19.03
C GLU A 487 10.07 5.91 17.63
N ILE A 488 9.52 5.08 16.76
CA ILE A 488 8.98 5.51 15.47
C ILE A 488 7.46 5.39 15.55
N THR A 489 6.76 6.51 15.41
CA THR A 489 5.29 6.56 15.36
C THR A 489 4.82 7.12 14.02
N ALA A 490 3.54 6.93 13.73
CA ALA A 490 2.88 7.72 12.70
C ALA A 490 3.03 9.23 12.99
N GLY A 491 2.99 10.04 11.93
CA GLY A 491 2.94 11.48 12.01
C GLY A 491 1.66 12.00 12.66
N ASP A 492 1.63 13.29 12.96
CA ASP A 492 0.37 13.96 13.29
C ASP A 492 -0.42 14.09 12.00
N PHE A 493 -1.37 13.18 11.78
CA PHE A 493 -2.30 13.28 10.67
C PHE A 493 -3.18 14.51 10.88
N ASN A 494 -3.11 15.44 9.93
CA ASN A 494 -4.01 16.57 9.88
C ASN A 494 -5.43 16.12 9.50
N ASP A 495 -6.39 17.02 9.66
CA ASP A 495 -7.80 16.74 9.34
C ASP A 495 -7.98 16.31 7.87
N ASP A 496 -7.15 16.81 6.94
CA ASP A 496 -7.19 16.40 5.53
C ASP A 496 -6.79 14.93 5.32
N VAL A 497 -5.73 14.47 6.00
CA VAL A 497 -5.28 13.08 5.96
C VAL A 497 -6.31 12.17 6.60
N LEU A 498 -6.83 12.54 7.77
CA LEU A 498 -7.88 11.78 8.45
C LEU A 498 -9.16 11.71 7.61
N HIS A 499 -9.57 12.83 6.99
CA HIS A 499 -10.71 12.87 6.08
C HIS A 499 -10.48 12.01 4.85
N THR A 500 -9.29 12.06 4.26
CA THR A 500 -8.93 11.20 3.11
C THR A 500 -8.99 9.74 3.51
N LEU A 501 -8.40 9.37 4.65
CA LEU A 501 -8.42 8.01 5.17
C LEU A 501 -9.85 7.54 5.45
N TYR A 502 -10.69 8.38 6.05
CA TYR A 502 -12.11 8.11 6.30
C TYR A 502 -12.88 7.88 5.00
N VAL A 503 -12.77 8.81 4.03
CA VAL A 503 -13.46 8.70 2.74
C VAL A 503 -12.97 7.50 1.94
N SER A 504 -11.67 7.20 1.97
CA SER A 504 -11.12 6.00 1.33
C SER A 504 -11.62 4.72 1.98
N THR A 505 -11.77 4.70 3.30
CA THR A 505 -12.24 3.52 4.04
C THR A 505 -13.73 3.29 3.79
N PHE A 506 -14.57 4.25 4.19
CA PHE A 506 -16.01 4.12 4.14
C PHE A 506 -16.60 4.34 2.76
N GLY A 507 -15.99 5.20 1.94
CA GLY A 507 -16.46 5.47 0.59
C GLY A 507 -16.34 4.23 -0.30
N LEU A 508 -15.27 3.44 -0.16
CA LEU A 508 -15.15 2.18 -0.88
C LEU A 508 -16.21 1.16 -0.44
N ASP A 509 -16.48 1.03 0.85
CA ASP A 509 -17.56 0.17 1.34
C ASP A 509 -18.94 0.64 0.87
N ALA A 510 -19.20 1.95 0.93
CA ALA A 510 -20.43 2.54 0.44
C ALA A 510 -20.60 2.32 -1.08
N ILE A 511 -19.54 2.46 -1.88
CA ILE A 511 -19.56 2.15 -3.32
C ILE A 511 -19.85 0.67 -3.54
N GLN A 512 -19.20 -0.23 -2.80
CA GLN A 512 -19.45 -1.67 -2.92
C GLN A 512 -20.91 -2.00 -2.59
N LEU A 513 -21.44 -1.43 -1.51
CA LEU A 513 -22.80 -1.62 -1.04
C LEU A 513 -23.82 -1.06 -2.04
N ALA A 514 -23.56 0.14 -2.56
CA ALA A 514 -24.39 0.79 -3.57
C ALA A 514 -24.39 0.00 -4.89
N LEU A 515 -23.25 -0.54 -5.33
CA LEU A 515 -23.19 -1.41 -6.50
C LEU A 515 -23.92 -2.73 -6.26
N LYS A 516 -23.77 -3.36 -5.09
CA LYS A 516 -24.45 -4.60 -4.72
C LYS A 516 -25.97 -4.45 -4.70
N TYR A 517 -26.50 -3.47 -3.97
CA TYR A 517 -27.95 -3.29 -3.84
C TYR A 517 -28.55 -2.52 -5.01
N GLY A 518 -27.80 -1.61 -5.64
CA GLY A 518 -28.24 -0.87 -6.81
C GLY A 518 -28.45 -1.77 -8.02
N THR A 519 -27.51 -2.67 -8.32
CA THR A 519 -27.68 -3.65 -9.41
C THR A 519 -28.86 -4.60 -9.15
N LEU A 520 -29.05 -5.04 -7.89
CA LEU A 520 -30.20 -5.83 -7.49
C LEU A 520 -31.52 -5.07 -7.71
N LEU A 521 -31.63 -3.84 -7.21
CA LEU A 521 -32.84 -3.02 -7.36
C LEU A 521 -33.17 -2.75 -8.83
N VAL A 522 -32.17 -2.40 -9.63
CA VAL A 522 -32.33 -2.17 -11.07
C VAL A 522 -32.76 -3.46 -11.77
N SER A 523 -32.22 -4.61 -11.41
CA SER A 523 -32.62 -5.90 -12.00
C SER A 523 -34.08 -6.26 -11.67
N VAL A 524 -34.52 -6.08 -10.43
CA VAL A 524 -35.89 -6.38 -10.00
C VAL A 524 -36.89 -5.42 -10.64
N THR A 525 -36.56 -4.13 -10.68
CA THR A 525 -37.44 -3.10 -11.26
C THR A 525 -37.58 -3.27 -12.77
N THR A 526 -36.47 -3.50 -13.49
CA THR A 526 -36.53 -3.75 -14.93
C THR A 526 -37.25 -5.05 -15.27
N PHE A 527 -37.04 -6.12 -14.52
CA PHE A 527 -37.80 -7.35 -14.68
C PHE A 527 -39.31 -7.12 -14.50
N SER A 528 -39.70 -6.43 -13.42
CA SER A 528 -41.10 -6.13 -13.12
C SER A 528 -41.75 -5.29 -14.22
N LEU A 529 -41.04 -4.28 -14.73
CA LEU A 529 -41.53 -3.43 -15.81
C LEU A 529 -41.62 -4.17 -17.15
N ILE A 530 -40.69 -5.09 -17.45
CA ILE A 530 -40.79 -5.95 -18.64
C ILE A 530 -42.03 -6.84 -18.54
N VAL A 531 -42.25 -7.50 -17.40
CA VAL A 531 -43.43 -8.35 -17.16
C VAL A 531 -44.72 -7.54 -17.28
N ALA A 532 -44.78 -6.36 -16.64
CA ALA A 532 -45.94 -5.48 -16.72
C ALA A 532 -46.20 -4.99 -18.16
N SER A 533 -45.14 -4.64 -18.90
CA SER A 533 -45.25 -4.20 -20.30
C SER A 533 -45.74 -5.32 -21.21
N VAL A 534 -45.23 -6.55 -21.03
CA VAL A 534 -45.69 -7.72 -21.79
C VAL A 534 -47.14 -8.05 -21.45
N TYR A 535 -47.51 -8.02 -20.17
CA TYR A 535 -48.89 -8.23 -19.73
C TYR A 535 -49.84 -7.19 -20.34
N TYR A 536 -49.47 -5.91 -20.30
CA TYR A 536 -50.24 -4.82 -20.91
C TYR A 536 -50.39 -4.99 -22.43
N LEU A 537 -49.32 -5.36 -23.13
CA LEU A 537 -49.37 -5.61 -24.58
C LEU A 537 -50.26 -6.81 -24.92
N ASN A 538 -50.25 -7.87 -24.11
CA ASN A 538 -51.16 -9.01 -24.29
C ASN A 538 -52.61 -8.60 -24.06
N SER A 539 -52.91 -7.90 -22.95
CA SER A 539 -54.27 -7.41 -22.66
C SER A 539 -54.81 -6.52 -23.77
N LYS A 540 -53.98 -5.61 -24.32
CA LYS A 540 -54.38 -4.75 -25.43
C LYS A 540 -54.60 -5.51 -26.74
N ARG A 541 -53.79 -6.55 -27.01
CA ARG A 541 -54.00 -7.44 -28.17
C ARG A 541 -55.33 -8.18 -28.06
N GLU A 542 -55.70 -8.65 -26.88
CA GLU A 542 -57.01 -9.29 -26.64
C GLU A 542 -58.16 -8.32 -26.91
N GLU A 543 -58.08 -7.07 -26.44
CA GLU A 543 -59.08 -6.03 -26.74
C GLU A 543 -59.22 -5.77 -28.25
N GLN A 544 -58.10 -5.63 -28.97
CA GLN A 544 -58.11 -5.41 -30.42
C GLN A 544 -58.67 -6.61 -31.20
N GLN A 545 -58.37 -7.83 -30.79
CA GLN A 545 -58.95 -9.04 -31.39
C GLN A 545 -60.45 -9.12 -31.13
N LEU A 546 -60.91 -8.72 -29.95
CA LEU A 546 -62.32 -8.67 -29.59
C LEU A 546 -63.08 -7.61 -30.41
N GLU A 547 -62.51 -6.42 -30.60
CA GLU A 547 -63.08 -5.38 -31.47
C GLU A 547 -63.10 -5.81 -32.94
N HIS A 548 -62.02 -6.41 -33.45
CA HIS A 548 -61.99 -6.92 -34.83
C HIS A 548 -63.01 -8.05 -35.03
N SER A 549 -63.17 -8.95 -34.06
CA SER A 549 -64.19 -10.01 -34.08
C SER A 549 -65.61 -9.45 -34.07
N LYS A 550 -65.88 -8.40 -33.27
CA LYS A 550 -67.17 -7.69 -33.28
C LYS A 550 -67.43 -7.01 -34.62
N SER A 551 -66.43 -6.30 -35.16
CA SER A 551 -66.54 -5.62 -36.45
C SER A 551 -66.73 -6.60 -37.61
N SER A 552 -66.04 -7.75 -37.62
CA SER A 552 -66.24 -8.78 -38.64
C SER A 552 -67.62 -9.44 -38.52
N ALA A 553 -68.10 -9.68 -37.30
CA ALA A 553 -69.45 -10.23 -37.07
C ALA A 553 -70.55 -9.22 -37.48
N GLU A 554 -70.35 -7.91 -37.26
CA GLU A 554 -71.24 -6.86 -37.74
C GLU A 554 -71.21 -6.76 -39.28
N LEU A 555 -70.04 -6.91 -39.91
CA LEU A 555 -69.90 -6.91 -41.37
C LEU A 555 -70.57 -8.12 -42.03
N GLU A 556 -70.48 -9.32 -41.42
CA GLU A 556 -71.19 -10.52 -41.85
C GLU A 556 -72.71 -10.41 -41.63
N ALA A 557 -73.14 -9.78 -40.53
CA ALA A 557 -74.56 -9.51 -40.28
C ALA A 557 -75.16 -8.50 -41.29
N LEU A 558 -74.37 -7.55 -41.77
CA LEU A 558 -74.75 -6.61 -42.85
C LEU A 558 -74.72 -7.26 -44.25
N ALA A 559 -73.96 -8.34 -44.45
CA ALA A 559 -73.82 -8.99 -45.75
C ALA A 559 -75.01 -9.90 -46.13
N GLY A 560 -75.79 -10.40 -45.15
CA GLY A 560 -77.00 -11.21 -45.38
C GLY A 560 -76.75 -12.54 -46.14
N PRO A 561 -77.68 -13.51 -46.10
CA PRO A 561 -77.50 -14.79 -46.79
C PRO A 561 -77.54 -14.57 -48.30
N ALA A 562 -76.46 -14.98 -48.99
CA ALA A 562 -76.38 -14.97 -50.45
C ALA A 562 -77.43 -15.91 -51.06
N THR A 563 -78.61 -15.38 -51.40
CA THR A 563 -79.52 -16.04 -52.33
C THR A 563 -79.03 -15.78 -53.74
N GLY A 564 -78.64 -16.85 -54.43
CA GLY A 564 -78.20 -16.81 -55.82
C GLY A 564 -79.27 -16.21 -56.73
N ASN A 565 -78.98 -15.04 -57.31
CA ASN A 565 -79.03 -14.81 -58.74
C ASN A 565 -78.44 -13.42 -59.05
N GLY A 566 -77.71 -13.35 -60.17
CA GLY A 566 -76.81 -12.25 -60.49
C GLY A 566 -77.44 -10.86 -60.47
N SER A 567 -76.79 -9.94 -59.77
CA SER A 567 -76.65 -8.53 -60.15
C SER A 567 -75.52 -7.91 -59.34
N VAL A 568 -74.60 -7.24 -60.03
CA VAL A 568 -73.50 -6.49 -59.42
C VAL A 568 -74.11 -5.25 -58.76
N VAL A 569 -74.06 -5.18 -57.44
CA VAL A 569 -74.32 -3.93 -56.70
C VAL A 569 -72.98 -3.28 -56.42
N VAL A 570 -72.70 -2.18 -57.13
CA VAL A 570 -71.58 -1.29 -56.83
C VAL A 570 -71.94 -0.49 -55.59
N VAL A 571 -71.32 -0.77 -54.45
CA VAL A 571 -71.38 0.11 -53.28
C VAL A 571 -70.24 1.11 -53.39
N GLN A 572 -70.59 2.33 -53.80
CA GLN A 572 -69.69 3.47 -53.87
C GLN A 572 -69.56 4.09 -52.46
N VAL A 573 -68.44 3.85 -51.79
CA VAL A 573 -68.11 4.50 -50.51
C VAL A 573 -67.61 5.91 -50.82
N LEU A 574 -68.40 6.93 -50.44
CA LEU A 574 -68.00 8.34 -50.46
C LEU A 574 -67.07 8.64 -49.27
N PRO A 575 -65.99 9.43 -49.46
CA PRO A 575 -65.12 9.81 -48.36
C PRO A 575 -65.78 10.93 -47.52
N HIS A 576 -66.00 10.68 -46.24
CA HIS A 576 -66.33 11.74 -45.28
C HIS A 576 -65.06 12.53 -44.95
N SER A 577 -65.01 13.77 -45.41
CA SER A 577 -64.09 14.80 -44.93
C SER A 577 -64.53 15.28 -43.55
N VAL A 578 -63.67 15.10 -42.53
CA VAL A 578 -63.82 15.79 -41.25
C VAL A 578 -63.01 17.09 -41.35
N SER A 579 -63.75 18.20 -41.46
CA SER A 579 -63.26 19.56 -41.34
C SER A 579 -63.16 19.93 -39.86
N HIS A 580 -61.95 20.25 -39.38
CA HIS A 580 -61.75 20.92 -38.11
C HIS A 580 -62.10 22.40 -38.26
N ALA A 581 -63.14 22.85 -37.55
CA ALA A 581 -63.49 24.26 -37.41
C ALA A 581 -63.03 24.80 -36.05
N HIS A 582 -62.28 25.91 -36.10
CA HIS A 582 -61.88 26.76 -34.99
C HIS A 582 -63.08 27.45 -34.29
N ARG A 583 -63.03 27.50 -32.96
CA ARG A 583 -63.51 28.56 -32.05
C ARG A 583 -62.62 28.43 -30.79
N GLY A 584 -61.98 29.43 -30.23
CA GLY A 584 -62.34 30.84 -30.06
C GLY A 584 -62.18 31.14 -28.57
N GLU A 585 -61.13 31.91 -28.24
CA GLU A 585 -60.72 32.50 -26.95
C GLU A 585 -61.86 33.21 -26.19
N PRO A 586 -61.71 33.52 -24.88
CA PRO A 586 -60.57 34.23 -24.25
C PRO A 586 -59.81 33.47 -23.17
#